data_AF-A0A3D2V5U6-F1
#
_entry.id   AF-A0A3D2V5U6-F1
#
_cell.length_a   1.000
_cell.length_b   1.000
_cell.length_c   1.000
_cell.angle_alpha   90.00
_cell.angle_beta   90.00
_cell.angle_gamma   90.00
#
_symmetry.space_group_name_H-M   'P 1'
#
loop_
_entity.id
_entity.type
_entity.pdbx_description
1 polymer ?
#
loop_
_entity_poly.entity_id
_entity_poly.type
_entity_poly.pdbx_seq_one_letter_code
_entity_poly.pdbx_strand_id
1 'polypeptide(L)'
;MSELSNEVAYLVFDIESVADGELVSRLQYPGEDLSGDEAISRYRAELLEQKGSDFIPYTFHLPVSVVIAKISRDFELLDLVALDQPEFRPHVITKLFWRGWEHYNCPTFVTFNGRGFDIPLMEVAAFRYGLSLGRWFALDARSFDQPRYRYNTDKHFDL
;
A
#
# COMPACT_ATOMS: atom_id res chain seq x y z
N MET A 1 -5.82 -27.42 21.75
CA MET A 1 -5.40 -26.19 21.04
C MET A 1 -6.69 -25.56 20.54
N SER A 2 -7.04 -24.35 21.01
CA SER A 2 -8.35 -23.77 20.72
C SER A 2 -8.43 -23.35 19.25
N GLU A 3 -9.60 -23.47 18.61
CA GLU A 3 -9.81 -23.09 17.21
C GLU A 3 -9.45 -21.61 16.92
N LEU A 4 -9.41 -20.76 17.95
CA LEU A 4 -8.99 -19.36 17.89
C LEU A 4 -7.49 -19.17 17.61
N SER A 5 -6.63 -20.17 17.85
CA SER A 5 -5.18 -20.04 17.60
C SER A 5 -4.84 -20.00 16.12
N ASN A 6 -5.74 -20.43 15.23
CA ASN A 6 -5.49 -20.49 13.78
C ASN A 6 -6.11 -19.32 13.00
N GLU A 7 -6.72 -18.35 13.67
CA GLU A 7 -7.21 -17.13 13.01
C GLU A 7 -6.06 -16.20 12.63
N VAL A 8 -6.15 -15.60 11.45
CA VAL A 8 -5.19 -14.58 10.99
C VAL A 8 -5.36 -13.33 11.84
N ALA A 9 -4.39 -13.05 12.71
CA ALA A 9 -4.39 -11.89 13.59
C ALA A 9 -3.56 -10.73 13.02
N TYR A 10 -2.50 -11.04 12.26
CA TYR A 10 -1.62 -10.05 11.66
C TYR A 10 -1.36 -10.35 10.19
N LEU A 11 -1.25 -9.29 9.39
CA LEU A 11 -0.74 -9.32 8.03
C LEU A 11 0.56 -8.52 7.99
N VAL A 12 1.67 -9.23 7.97
CA VAL A 12 2.99 -8.63 7.74
C VAL A 12 3.19 -8.59 6.23
N PHE A 13 3.50 -7.42 5.68
CA PHE A 13 3.66 -7.32 4.23
C PHE A 13 4.74 -6.31 3.85
N ASP A 14 5.18 -6.45 2.61
CA ASP A 14 6.13 -5.55 1.94
C ASP A 14 5.65 -5.30 0.50
N ILE A 15 5.96 -4.11 -0.04
CA ILE A 15 5.50 -3.66 -1.34
C ILE A 15 6.66 -3.17 -2.20
N GLU A 16 6.75 -3.70 -3.41
CA GLU A 16 7.55 -3.10 -4.48
C GLU A 16 6.67 -2.28 -5.40
N SER A 17 7.16 -1.11 -5.81
CA SER A 17 6.41 -0.18 -6.64
C SER A 17 7.27 0.48 -7.71
N VAL A 18 6.61 0.96 -8.76
CA VAL A 18 7.26 1.75 -9.83
C VAL A 18 6.52 3.07 -10.01
N ALA A 19 7.26 4.11 -10.38
CA ALA A 19 6.65 5.37 -10.78
C ALA A 19 5.88 5.19 -12.10
N ASP A 20 4.68 5.74 -12.15
CA ASP A 20 3.84 5.80 -13.34
C ASP A 20 4.27 6.99 -14.21
N GLY A 21 5.16 6.71 -15.15
CA GLY A 21 5.70 7.73 -16.06
C GLY A 21 4.62 8.44 -16.88
N GLU A 22 3.56 7.74 -17.28
CA GLU A 22 2.44 8.35 -18.00
C GLU A 22 1.65 9.33 -17.12
N LEU A 23 1.50 9.03 -15.83
CA LEU A 23 0.91 9.97 -14.89
C LEU A 23 1.83 11.16 -14.59
N VAL A 24 3.14 10.92 -14.44
CA VAL A 24 4.14 11.99 -14.25
C VAL A 24 4.14 12.93 -15.45
N SER A 25 4.25 12.40 -16.67
CA SER A 25 4.23 13.17 -17.93
C SER A 25 3.00 14.08 -17.99
N ARG A 26 1.81 13.53 -17.81
CA ARG A 26 0.55 14.29 -17.91
C ARG A 26 0.36 15.37 -16.84
N LEU A 27 0.87 15.17 -15.63
CA LEU A 27 0.60 16.07 -14.50
C LEU A 27 1.74 17.07 -14.23
N GLN A 28 3.00 16.67 -14.41
CA GLN A 28 4.15 17.56 -14.19
C GLN A 28 4.52 18.34 -15.47
N TYR A 29 4.33 17.74 -16.66
CA TYR A 29 4.76 18.29 -17.94
C TYR A 29 3.62 18.34 -18.97
N PRO A 30 2.47 18.96 -18.64
CA PRO A 30 1.30 18.97 -19.52
C PRO A 30 1.62 19.68 -20.85
N GLY A 31 1.42 18.97 -21.97
CA GLY A 31 1.62 19.49 -23.33
C GLY A 31 3.03 19.35 -23.88
N GLU A 32 3.94 18.69 -23.15
CA GLU A 32 5.32 18.44 -23.61
C GLU A 32 5.50 17.07 -24.29
N ASP A 33 4.45 16.23 -24.29
CA ASP A 33 4.42 14.89 -24.91
C ASP A 33 5.65 14.01 -24.59
N LEU A 34 6.18 14.13 -23.36
CA LEU A 34 7.30 13.33 -22.89
C LEU A 34 6.88 11.87 -22.75
N SER A 35 7.77 10.96 -23.13
CA SER A 35 7.63 9.55 -22.76
C SER A 35 7.68 9.38 -21.23
N GLY A 36 7.10 8.29 -20.72
CA GLY A 36 7.09 8.03 -19.28
C GLY A 36 8.49 8.00 -18.65
N ASP A 37 9.48 7.41 -19.33
CA ASP A 37 10.86 7.32 -18.85
C ASP A 37 11.57 8.69 -18.81
N GLU A 38 11.32 9.53 -19.83
CA GLU A 38 11.84 10.90 -19.86
C GLU A 38 11.21 11.77 -18.77
N ALA A 39 9.90 11.64 -18.56
CA ALA A 39 9.18 12.37 -17.52
C ALA A 39 9.67 11.98 -16.11
N ILE A 40 9.86 10.68 -15.85
CA ILE A 40 10.45 10.19 -14.59
C ILE A 40 11.86 10.75 -14.41
N SER A 41 12.70 10.65 -15.44
CA SER A 41 14.11 11.08 -15.35
C SER A 41 14.21 12.58 -15.06
N ARG A 42 13.41 13.40 -15.74
CA ARG A 42 13.35 14.84 -15.51
C ARG A 42 12.84 15.18 -14.11
N TYR A 43 11.76 14.53 -13.68
CA TYR A 43 11.16 14.82 -12.39
C TYR A 43 12.08 14.44 -11.23
N ARG A 44 12.81 13.33 -11.36
CA ARG A 44 13.86 12.93 -10.41
C ARG A 44 14.97 13.97 -10.31
N ALA A 45 15.42 14.53 -11.43
CA ALA A 45 16.45 15.58 -11.44
C ALA A 45 15.96 16.86 -10.75
N GLU A 46 14.73 17.29 -11.03
CA GLU A 46 14.12 18.46 -10.39
C GLU A 46 13.94 18.27 -8.88
N LEU A 47 13.49 17.08 -8.45
CA LEU A 47 13.36 16.74 -7.02
C LEU A 47 14.73 16.76 -6.33
N LEU A 48 15.77 16.22 -6.97
CA LEU A 48 17.13 16.22 -6.43
C LEU A 48 17.66 17.65 -6.25
N GLU A 49 17.46 18.53 -7.24
CA GLU A 49 17.87 19.93 -7.17
C GLU A 49 17.13 20.70 -6.06
N GLN A 50 15.82 20.49 -5.94
CA GLN A 50 14.98 21.27 -5.02
C GLN A 50 15.00 20.75 -3.58
N LYS A 51 15.10 19.43 -3.39
CA LYS A 51 14.87 18.76 -2.10
C LYS A 51 16.05 17.91 -1.65
N GLY A 52 17.06 17.71 -2.50
CA GLY A 52 18.20 16.82 -2.19
C GLY A 52 17.85 15.33 -2.22
N SER A 53 16.67 14.96 -2.73
CA SER A 53 16.23 13.58 -2.90
C SER A 53 15.52 13.44 -4.23
N ASP A 54 15.81 12.38 -4.97
CA ASP A 54 15.19 12.06 -6.25
C ASP A 54 13.96 11.14 -6.10
N PHE A 55 13.43 10.98 -4.89
CA PHE A 55 12.33 10.08 -4.62
C PHE A 55 11.00 10.66 -5.06
N ILE A 56 10.37 10.02 -6.06
CA ILE A 56 9.06 10.41 -6.57
C ILE A 56 7.98 10.14 -5.50
N PRO A 57 7.03 11.06 -5.25
CA PRO A 57 5.96 10.83 -4.28
C PRO A 57 5.09 9.61 -4.61
N TYR A 58 4.65 8.86 -3.57
CA TYR A 58 3.82 7.65 -3.71
C TYR A 58 2.52 7.86 -4.51
N THR A 59 2.03 9.10 -4.61
CA THR A 59 0.87 9.46 -5.45
C THR A 59 1.07 9.17 -6.93
N PHE A 60 2.33 9.05 -7.37
CA PHE A 60 2.70 8.67 -8.73
C PHE A 60 3.09 7.20 -8.85
N HIS A 61 3.04 6.40 -7.78
CA HIS A 61 3.50 5.01 -7.82
C HIS A 61 2.37 4.02 -8.10
N LEU A 62 2.73 2.88 -8.67
CA LEU A 62 1.90 1.70 -8.86
C LEU A 62 2.52 0.52 -8.11
N PRO A 63 1.75 -0.22 -7.29
CA PRO A 63 2.26 -1.44 -6.67
C PRO A 63 2.46 -2.53 -7.74
N VAL A 64 3.65 -3.11 -7.82
CA VAL A 64 4.02 -4.16 -8.80
C VAL A 64 4.37 -5.48 -8.15
N SER A 65 4.59 -5.51 -6.84
CA SER A 65 4.67 -6.75 -6.07
C SER A 65 4.20 -6.47 -4.65
N VAL A 66 3.40 -7.37 -4.10
CA VAL A 66 3.01 -7.33 -2.68
C VAL A 66 3.03 -8.76 -2.17
N VAL A 67 3.83 -8.99 -1.14
CA VAL A 67 3.92 -10.28 -0.44
C VAL A 67 3.38 -10.12 0.96
N ILE A 68 2.50 -11.03 1.37
CA ILE A 68 1.84 -10.99 2.68
C ILE A 68 2.10 -12.30 3.41
N ALA A 69 2.68 -12.20 4.60
CA ALA A 69 2.70 -13.27 5.60
C ALA A 69 1.49 -13.14 6.53
N LYS A 70 0.72 -14.22 6.63
CA LYS A 70 -0.42 -14.32 7.55
C LYS A 70 0.07 -14.93 8.86
N ILE A 71 -0.11 -14.22 9.96
CA ILE A 71 0.39 -14.64 11.26
C ILE A 71 -0.78 -14.83 12.22
N SER A 72 -0.70 -15.89 13.01
CA SER A 72 -1.67 -16.18 14.06
C SER A 72 -1.53 -15.26 15.27
N ARG A 73 -2.47 -15.34 16.20
CA ARG A 73 -2.40 -14.60 17.47
C ARG A 73 -1.22 -15.04 18.36
N ASP A 74 -0.78 -16.29 18.20
CA ASP A 74 0.36 -16.86 18.92
C ASP A 74 1.69 -16.66 18.17
N PHE A 75 1.70 -15.77 17.17
CA PHE A 75 2.85 -15.41 16.35
C PHE A 75 3.41 -16.54 15.47
N GLU A 76 2.57 -17.52 15.12
CA GLU A 76 2.92 -18.57 14.18
C GLU A 76 2.64 -18.13 12.74
N LEU A 77 3.56 -18.46 11.82
CA LEU A 77 3.34 -18.25 10.38
C LEU A 77 2.32 -19.25 9.87
N LEU A 78 1.17 -18.75 9.43
CA LEU A 78 0.08 -19.57 8.89
C LEU A 78 0.22 -19.78 7.38
N ASP A 79 0.62 -18.74 6.64
CA ASP A 79 0.68 -18.75 5.18
C ASP A 79 1.54 -17.59 4.65
N LEU A 80 2.04 -17.71 3.43
CA LEU A 80 2.79 -16.68 2.71
C LEU A 80 2.28 -16.60 1.27
N VAL A 81 1.78 -15.44 0.86
CA VAL A 81 1.17 -15.25 -0.45
C VAL A 81 1.73 -14.03 -1.17
N ALA A 82 2.14 -14.21 -2.43
CA ALA A 82 2.38 -13.13 -3.36
C ALA A 82 1.07 -12.82 -4.11
N LEU A 83 0.64 -11.56 -4.10
CA LEU A 83 -0.62 -11.19 -4.71
C LEU A 83 -0.53 -11.15 -6.25
N ASP A 84 -1.54 -11.75 -6.90
CA ASP A 84 -1.70 -11.78 -8.35
C ASP A 84 -0.51 -12.40 -9.13
N GLN A 85 0.24 -13.31 -8.53
CA GLN A 85 1.28 -14.05 -9.25
C GLN A 85 0.63 -14.98 -10.30
N PRO A 86 1.18 -15.08 -11.53
CA PRO A 86 2.41 -14.43 -12.04
C PRO A 86 2.20 -13.09 -12.77
N GLU A 87 0.97 -12.59 -12.92
CA GLU A 87 0.69 -11.41 -13.76
C GLU A 87 1.01 -10.07 -13.08
N PHE A 88 1.00 -10.03 -11.75
CA PHE A 88 1.35 -8.87 -10.92
C PHE A 88 0.66 -7.56 -11.35
N ARG A 89 -0.62 -7.63 -11.69
CA ARG A 89 -1.35 -6.48 -12.21
C ARG A 89 -1.70 -5.55 -11.06
N PRO A 90 -1.30 -4.25 -11.10
CA PRO A 90 -1.50 -3.34 -9.97
C PRO A 90 -2.95 -3.26 -9.48
N HIS A 91 -3.91 -3.20 -10.39
CA HIS A 91 -5.35 -3.15 -10.05
C HIS A 91 -5.87 -4.43 -9.37
N VAL A 92 -5.30 -5.60 -9.67
CA VAL A 92 -5.68 -6.85 -9.03
C VAL A 92 -4.98 -6.98 -7.68
N ILE A 93 -3.68 -6.65 -7.61
CA ILE A 93 -2.92 -6.56 -6.35
C ILE A 93 -3.66 -5.70 -5.33
N THR A 94 -4.01 -4.46 -5.69
CA THR A 94 -4.71 -3.54 -4.79
C THR A 94 -6.06 -4.10 -4.34
N LYS A 95 -6.81 -4.71 -5.26
CA LYS A 95 -8.10 -5.32 -4.94
C LYS A 95 -7.96 -6.52 -3.99
N LEU A 96 -6.98 -7.39 -4.22
CA LEU A 96 -6.72 -8.56 -3.37
C LEU A 96 -6.22 -8.16 -1.99
N PHE A 97 -5.36 -7.13 -1.90
CA PHE A 97 -4.86 -6.61 -0.64
C PHE A 97 -6.00 -6.18 0.30
N TRP A 98 -6.85 -5.25 -0.16
CA TRP A 98 -7.93 -4.70 0.66
C TRP A 98 -9.04 -5.71 0.95
N ARG A 99 -9.41 -6.53 -0.04
CA ARG A 99 -10.39 -7.61 0.18
C ARG A 99 -9.86 -8.69 1.11
N GLY A 100 -8.57 -9.01 1.03
CA GLY A 100 -7.92 -9.95 1.94
C GLY A 100 -7.97 -9.45 3.37
N TRP A 101 -7.66 -8.17 3.59
CA TRP A 101 -7.77 -7.54 4.91
C TRP A 101 -9.19 -7.64 5.48
N GLU A 102 -10.22 -7.35 4.68
CA GLU A 102 -11.61 -7.50 5.14
C GLU A 102 -12.02 -8.97 5.35
N HIS A 103 -11.60 -9.87 4.46
CA HIS A 103 -11.91 -11.30 4.52
C HIS A 103 -11.39 -11.95 5.81
N TYR A 104 -10.19 -11.56 6.25
CA TYR A 104 -9.58 -12.03 7.49
C TYR A 104 -10.03 -11.21 8.72
N ASN A 105 -11.17 -10.53 8.64
CA ASN A 105 -11.77 -9.75 9.73
C ASN A 105 -10.89 -8.58 10.23
N CYS A 106 -10.27 -7.86 9.30
CA CYS A 106 -9.49 -6.65 9.56
C CYS A 106 -8.34 -6.86 10.57
N PRO A 107 -7.41 -7.80 10.28
CA PRO A 107 -6.23 -8.07 11.11
C PRO A 107 -5.31 -6.85 11.20
N THR A 108 -4.39 -6.84 12.15
CA THR A 108 -3.42 -5.76 12.28
C THR A 108 -2.44 -5.82 11.11
N PHE A 109 -2.29 -4.72 10.37
CA PHE A 109 -1.20 -4.58 9.42
C PHE A 109 0.11 -4.37 10.15
N VAL A 110 1.16 -5.05 9.70
CA VAL A 110 2.52 -4.91 10.22
C VAL A 110 3.46 -4.53 9.09
N THR A 111 4.14 -3.39 9.22
CA THR A 111 5.07 -2.85 8.21
C THR A 111 6.39 -2.42 8.84
N PHE A 112 7.41 -2.18 8.01
CA PHE A 112 8.66 -1.52 8.42
C PHE A 112 8.76 -0.15 7.74
N ASN A 113 8.61 0.93 8.51
CA ASN A 113 8.45 2.31 7.99
C ASN A 113 7.34 2.52 6.93
N GLY A 114 6.38 1.60 6.84
CA GLY A 114 5.35 1.59 5.79
C GLY A 114 4.23 2.61 5.99
N ARG A 115 4.16 3.28 7.16
CA ARG A 115 3.21 4.38 7.37
C ARG A 115 3.47 5.57 6.44
N GLY A 116 4.73 5.79 6.05
CA GLY A 116 5.10 6.89 5.18
C GLY A 116 4.88 6.62 3.69
N PHE A 117 4.76 5.35 3.30
CA PHE A 117 4.80 4.97 1.90
C PHE A 117 3.82 3.85 1.55
N ASP A 118 4.00 2.64 2.08
CA ASP A 118 3.26 1.43 1.69
C ASP A 118 1.75 1.55 1.87
N ILE A 119 1.30 1.93 3.07
CA ILE A 119 -0.12 2.12 3.35
C ILE A 119 -0.70 3.27 2.51
N PRO A 120 -0.09 4.48 2.48
CA PRO A 120 -0.53 5.55 1.57
C PRO A 120 -0.58 5.14 0.10
N LEU A 121 0.40 4.38 -0.39
CA LEU A 121 0.42 3.84 -1.75
C LEU A 121 -0.81 2.96 -2.02
N MET A 122 -1.14 2.06 -1.09
CA MET A 122 -2.31 1.19 -1.23
C MET A 122 -3.64 1.95 -1.09
N GLU A 123 -3.68 3.02 -0.30
CA GLU A 123 -4.84 3.94 -0.21
C GLU A 123 -5.06 4.66 -1.55
N VAL A 124 -4.02 5.27 -2.13
CA VAL A 124 -4.15 5.98 -3.41
C VAL A 124 -4.40 5.03 -4.58
N ALA A 125 -3.84 3.82 -4.55
CA ALA A 125 -4.14 2.80 -5.53
C ALA A 125 -5.61 2.35 -5.44
N ALA A 126 -6.17 2.22 -4.24
CA ALA A 126 -7.59 1.90 -4.07
C ALA A 126 -8.48 3.01 -4.65
N PHE A 127 -8.15 4.28 -4.40
CA PHE A 127 -8.82 5.41 -5.03
C PHE A 127 -8.73 5.33 -6.57
N ARG A 128 -7.54 5.08 -7.11
CA ARG A 128 -7.29 4.97 -8.55
C ARG A 128 -8.13 3.88 -9.22
N TYR A 129 -8.38 2.76 -8.53
CA TYR A 129 -9.12 1.62 -9.05
C TYR A 129 -10.57 1.54 -8.57
N GLY A 130 -11.08 2.60 -7.93
CA GLY A 130 -12.49 2.71 -7.53
C GLY A 130 -12.90 1.71 -6.43
N LEU A 131 -11.99 1.39 -5.52
CA LEU A 131 -12.26 0.51 -4.38
C LEU A 131 -12.71 1.31 -3.16
N SER A 132 -13.83 0.92 -2.55
CA SER A 132 -14.30 1.50 -1.30
C SER A 132 -13.52 0.91 -0.12
N LEU A 133 -12.98 1.79 0.74
CA LEU A 133 -12.25 1.41 1.94
C LEU A 133 -12.99 1.85 3.22
N GLY A 134 -14.31 1.66 3.24
CA GLY A 134 -15.17 2.15 4.33
C GLY A 134 -14.73 1.68 5.72
N ARG A 135 -14.35 0.40 5.86
CA ARG A 135 -13.84 -0.16 7.12
C ARG A 135 -12.49 0.40 7.54
N TRP A 136 -11.62 0.73 6.58
CA TRP A 136 -10.28 1.27 6.83
C TRP A 136 -10.32 2.73 7.27
N PHE A 137 -11.13 3.55 6.60
CA PHE A 137 -11.29 4.96 6.98
C PHE A 137 -12.18 5.13 8.22
N ALA A 138 -13.20 4.29 8.39
CA ALA A 138 -14.10 4.26 9.54
C ALA A 138 -14.53 5.67 10.00
N LEU A 139 -15.03 6.50 9.06
CA LEU A 139 -15.25 7.93 9.28
C LEU A 139 -16.23 8.25 10.42
N ASP A 140 -17.13 7.32 10.74
CA ASP A 140 -18.09 7.45 11.83
C ASP A 140 -17.51 7.06 13.21
N ALA A 141 -16.30 6.48 13.25
CA ALA A 141 -15.60 6.14 14.49
C ALA A 141 -14.89 7.36 15.07
N ARG A 142 -14.59 7.32 16.38
CA ARG A 142 -13.73 8.33 17.02
C ARG A 142 -12.38 8.34 16.30
N SER A 143 -11.78 9.51 16.11
CA SER A 143 -10.54 9.64 15.30
C SER A 143 -9.43 8.68 15.72
N PHE A 144 -9.30 8.38 17.02
CA PHE A 144 -8.29 7.46 17.54
C PHE A 144 -8.61 5.97 17.35
N ASP A 145 -9.87 5.62 17.11
CA ASP A 145 -10.29 4.24 16.80
C ASP A 145 -10.19 3.94 15.29
N GLN A 146 -9.99 4.96 14.45
CA GLN A 146 -9.86 4.77 13.00
C GLN A 146 -8.61 3.93 12.68
N PRO A 147 -8.71 2.89 11.83
CA PRO A 147 -7.57 2.02 11.52
C PRO A 147 -6.32 2.74 11.01
N ARG A 148 -6.51 3.80 10.22
CA ARG A 148 -5.41 4.61 9.68
C ARG A 148 -4.79 5.59 10.68
N TYR A 149 -5.35 5.73 11.87
CA TYR A 149 -4.84 6.66 12.87
C TYR A 149 -3.44 6.26 13.29
N ARG A 150 -2.51 7.23 13.29
CA ARG A 150 -1.07 6.99 13.50
C ARG A 150 -0.76 6.19 14.77
N TYR A 151 -1.53 6.38 15.83
CA TYR A 151 -1.29 5.73 17.13
C TYR A 151 -2.24 4.55 17.40
N ASN A 152 -3.00 4.10 16.41
CA ASN A 152 -3.84 2.91 16.53
C ASN A 152 -3.03 1.64 16.19
N THR A 153 -2.27 1.16 17.18
CA THR A 153 -1.43 -0.05 17.04
C THR A 153 -2.23 -1.33 16.88
N ASP A 154 -3.52 -1.32 17.21
CA ASP A 154 -4.40 -2.49 17.03
C ASP A 154 -4.71 -2.75 15.55
N LYS A 155 -4.58 -1.72 14.70
CA LYS A 155 -4.89 -1.82 13.27
C LYS A 155 -3.68 -1.63 12.36
N HIS A 156 -2.71 -0.84 12.77
CA HIS A 156 -1.44 -0.69 12.07
C HIS A 156 -0.27 -0.58 13.05
N PHE A 157 0.54 -1.63 13.11
CA PHE A 157 1.81 -1.64 13.81
C PHE A 157 2.94 -1.40 12.81
N ASP A 158 3.71 -0.35 13.01
CA ASP A 158 4.75 0.13 12.09
C ASP A 158 6.08 0.12 12.84
N LEU A 159 7.03 -0.68 12.36
CA LEU A 159 8.37 -0.88 12.91
C LEU A 159 9.37 0.17 12.43
#